data_AF-A0A485LEM3-F1
#
_entry.id   AF-A0A485LEM3-F1
#
_cell.length_a   1.000
_cell.length_b   1.000
_cell.length_c   1.000
_cell.angle_alpha   90.00
_cell.angle_beta   90.00
_cell.angle_gamma   90.00
#
_symmetry.space_group_name_H-M   'P 1'
#
loop_
_entity.id
_entity.type
_entity.pdbx_description
1 polymer ?
#
loop_
_entity_poly.entity_id
_entity_poly.type
_entity_poly.pdbx_seq_one_letter_code
_entity_poly.pdbx_strand_id
1 'polypeptide(L)'
;MGKKDKITADPMSQFRKKQKEKEKKKGKVDRVKGKQSRLESMDPNEVREKIRKLEQEEHNGALDGSGRQKKQELEDTLRQVLRKKAETEAELKSKQASLQPIPATVKSKKELEALNAKTYKNPEKSEHYHPIFNPFGAAPPPGHAPPSAAGGFPGAHLNLRNDKLGQVHLALPFTSQCL
;
A
#
# COMPACT_ATOMS: atom_id res chain seq x y z
N MET A 1 36.86 -10.44 -31.46
CA MET A 1 35.43 -10.16 -31.16
C MET A 1 34.78 -11.40 -30.57
N GLY A 2 34.83 -11.56 -29.26
CA GLY A 2 34.39 -12.79 -28.58
C GLY A 2 32.90 -12.75 -28.29
N LYS A 3 32.10 -13.51 -29.06
CA LYS A 3 30.70 -13.83 -28.75
C LYS A 3 30.67 -14.92 -27.66
N LYS A 4 31.00 -14.54 -26.43
CA LYS A 4 30.67 -15.26 -25.18
C LYS A 4 29.54 -14.46 -24.55
N ASP A 5 28.32 -14.90 -24.33
CA ASP A 5 27.82 -16.25 -24.12
C ASP A 5 26.32 -16.25 -24.48
N LYS A 6 25.93 -17.06 -25.45
CA LYS A 6 24.58 -17.63 -25.51
C LYS A 6 24.52 -18.85 -24.59
N ILE A 7 25.05 -18.74 -23.37
CA ILE A 7 24.64 -19.67 -22.31
C ILE A 7 23.21 -19.26 -22.01
N THR A 8 22.27 -19.99 -22.62
CA THR A 8 20.85 -20.01 -22.31
C THR A 8 20.74 -19.90 -20.80
N ALA A 9 20.35 -18.71 -20.34
CA ALA A 9 20.57 -18.33 -18.98
C ALA A 9 19.83 -19.31 -18.08
N ASP A 10 20.61 -20.13 -17.37
CA ASP A 10 20.11 -21.10 -16.41
C ASP A 10 19.03 -20.41 -15.56
N PRO A 11 17.85 -21.00 -15.38
CA PRO A 11 16.75 -20.41 -14.61
C PRO A 11 17.23 -19.85 -13.26
N MET A 12 18.23 -20.50 -12.61
CA MET A 12 18.82 -19.99 -11.37
C MET A 12 19.64 -18.71 -11.59
N SER A 13 20.44 -18.65 -12.66
CA SER A 13 21.18 -17.44 -13.04
C SER A 13 20.25 -16.24 -13.35
N GLN A 14 19.11 -16.48 -14.01
CA GLN A 14 18.10 -15.45 -14.27
C GLN A 14 17.41 -15.00 -12.98
N PHE A 15 17.09 -15.94 -12.08
CA PHE A 15 16.53 -15.62 -10.78
C PHE A 15 17.48 -14.73 -9.96
N ARG A 16 18.77 -15.08 -9.89
CA ARG A 16 19.79 -14.27 -9.21
C ARG A 16 19.92 -12.86 -9.81
N LYS A 17 19.92 -12.74 -11.15
CA LYS A 17 19.93 -11.43 -11.83
C LYS A 17 18.70 -10.61 -11.49
N LYS A 18 17.49 -11.20 -11.55
CA LYS A 18 16.24 -10.53 -11.17
C LYS A 18 16.23 -10.09 -9.71
N GLN A 19 16.77 -10.89 -8.79
CA GLN A 19 16.90 -10.51 -7.38
C GLN A 19 17.85 -9.32 -7.21
N LYS A 20 19.06 -9.37 -7.81
CA LYS A 20 20.01 -8.26 -7.78
C LYS A 20 19.43 -6.98 -8.39
N GLU A 21 18.68 -7.09 -9.47
CA GLU A 21 17.99 -5.94 -10.06
C GLU A 21 16.90 -5.37 -9.16
N LYS A 22 16.11 -6.22 -8.49
CA LYS A 22 15.11 -5.78 -7.50
C LYS A 22 15.77 -5.05 -6.35
N GLU A 23 16.84 -5.59 -5.77
CA GLU A 23 17.60 -4.94 -4.71
C GLU A 23 18.21 -3.62 -5.16
N LYS A 24 18.81 -3.58 -6.37
CA LYS A 24 19.35 -2.35 -6.95
C LYS A 24 18.26 -1.30 -7.17
N LYS A 25 17.06 -1.71 -7.60
CA LYS A 25 15.90 -0.81 -7.76
C LYS A 25 15.43 -0.29 -6.39
N LYS A 26 15.31 -1.16 -5.39
CA LYS A 26 14.98 -0.76 -4.00
C LYS A 26 15.97 0.26 -3.48
N GLY A 27 17.28 0.00 -3.56
CA GLY A 27 18.30 0.95 -3.12
C GLY A 27 18.27 2.30 -3.84
N LYS A 28 17.91 2.34 -5.13
CA LYS A 28 17.68 3.61 -5.84
C LYS A 28 16.46 4.37 -5.29
N VAL A 29 15.36 3.66 -5.07
CA VAL A 29 14.13 4.24 -4.50
C VAL A 29 14.38 4.76 -3.09
N ASP A 30 15.03 3.97 -2.24
CA ASP A 30 15.35 4.36 -0.86
C ASP A 30 16.28 5.56 -0.82
N ARG A 31 17.25 5.63 -1.74
CA ARG A 31 18.13 6.80 -1.88
C ARG A 31 17.35 8.06 -2.29
N VAL A 32 16.41 7.95 -3.23
CA VAL A 32 15.58 9.09 -3.64
C VAL A 32 14.65 9.51 -2.50
N LYS A 33 14.01 8.54 -1.83
CA LYS A 33 13.15 8.79 -0.67
C LYS A 33 13.92 9.45 0.47
N GLY A 34 15.13 9.01 0.78
CA GLY A 34 15.99 9.64 1.79
C GLY A 34 16.40 11.08 1.43
N LYS A 35 16.60 11.36 0.13
CA LYS A 35 16.82 12.75 -0.33
C LYS A 35 15.56 13.60 -0.19
N GLN A 36 14.41 13.05 -0.56
CA GLN A 36 13.12 13.72 -0.45
C GLN A 36 12.76 14.01 1.01
N SER A 37 12.90 13.03 1.91
CA SER A 37 12.64 13.23 3.34
C SER A 37 13.54 14.30 3.95
N ARG A 38 14.80 14.38 3.51
CA ARG A 38 15.72 15.45 3.94
C ARG A 38 15.27 16.82 3.44
N LEU A 39 14.79 16.93 2.20
CA LEU A 39 14.25 18.19 1.67
C LEU A 39 12.93 18.58 2.34
N GLU A 40 12.08 17.60 2.67
CA GLU A 40 10.82 17.82 3.38
C GLU A 40 11.03 18.32 4.81
N SER A 41 12.08 17.84 5.50
CA SER A 41 12.45 18.30 6.84
C SER A 41 13.13 19.66 6.87
N MET A 42 13.53 20.21 5.71
CA MET A 42 14.22 21.51 5.65
C MET A 42 13.21 22.67 5.63
N ASP A 43 13.43 23.65 6.50
CA ASP A 43 12.61 24.84 6.53
C ASP A 43 13.03 25.88 5.47
N PRO A 44 12.12 26.30 4.58
CA PRO A 44 12.45 27.24 3.50
C PRO A 44 12.83 28.61 4.04
N ASN A 45 12.32 29.00 5.22
CA ASN A 45 12.64 30.27 5.86
C ASN A 45 14.08 30.31 6.35
N GLU A 46 14.59 29.22 6.94
CA GLU A 46 15.99 29.15 7.37
C GLU A 46 16.96 29.25 6.19
N VAL A 47 16.62 28.64 5.05
CA VAL A 47 17.44 28.73 3.83
C VAL A 47 17.42 30.16 3.28
N ARG A 48 16.27 30.84 3.30
CA ARG A 48 16.14 32.25 2.90
C ARG A 48 16.98 33.18 3.78
N GLU A 49 16.96 32.98 5.09
CA GLU A 49 17.77 33.78 6.02
C GLU A 49 19.28 33.59 5.80
N LYS A 50 19.72 32.37 5.48
CA LYS A 50 21.12 32.11 5.10
C LYS A 50 21.50 32.79 3.78
N ILE A 51 20.61 32.79 2.79
CA ILE A 51 20.81 33.51 1.52
C ILE A 51 20.92 35.02 1.77
N ARG A 52 20.01 35.60 2.57
CA ARG A 52 20.04 37.04 2.90
C ARG A 52 21.35 37.48 3.54
N LYS A 53 21.92 36.68 4.44
CA LYS A 53 23.23 36.97 5.04
C LYS A 53 24.34 37.01 4.00
N LEU A 54 24.38 36.01 3.12
CA LEU A 54 25.37 35.97 2.04
C LEU A 54 25.15 37.09 1.01
N GLU A 55 23.90 37.49 0.73
CA GLU A 55 23.57 38.64 -0.12
C GLU A 55 24.05 39.96 0.47
N GLN A 56 23.91 40.14 1.79
CA GLN A 56 24.43 41.33 2.48
C GLN A 56 25.96 41.38 2.40
N GLU A 57 26.63 40.26 2.62
CA GLU A 57 28.09 40.15 2.47
C GLU A 57 28.57 40.40 1.03
N GLU A 58 27.81 39.91 0.03
CA GLU A 58 28.07 40.16 -1.39
C GLU A 58 27.93 41.64 -1.74
N HIS A 59 26.85 42.27 -1.27
CA HIS A 59 26.61 43.69 -1.47
C HIS A 59 27.70 44.56 -0.82
N ASN A 60 28.21 44.12 0.34
CA ASN A 60 29.33 44.78 1.02
C ASN A 60 30.69 44.49 0.36
N GLY A 61 30.74 43.70 -0.72
CA GLY A 61 31.97 43.34 -1.43
C GLY A 61 32.90 42.41 -0.65
N ALA A 62 32.43 41.82 0.45
CA ALA A 62 33.21 40.97 1.35
C ALA A 62 33.12 39.47 0.98
N LEU A 63 32.32 39.12 -0.05
CA LEU A 63 32.02 37.74 -0.41
C LEU A 63 32.98 37.17 -1.45
N ASP A 64 33.72 36.13 -1.05
CA ASP A 64 34.64 35.39 -1.92
C ASP A 64 33.89 34.49 -2.95
N GLY A 65 34.61 33.97 -3.95
CA GLY A 65 34.07 33.04 -4.96
C GLY A 65 33.43 31.79 -4.35
N SER A 66 34.00 31.25 -3.27
CA SER A 66 33.37 30.15 -2.51
C SER A 66 32.04 30.56 -1.86
N GLY A 67 31.95 31.79 -1.36
CA GLY A 67 30.71 32.34 -0.79
C GLY A 67 29.61 32.48 -1.84
N ARG A 68 29.96 32.91 -3.06
CA ARG A 68 29.03 32.99 -4.19
C ARG A 68 28.50 31.61 -4.64
N GLN A 69 29.37 30.60 -4.69
CA GLN A 69 28.94 29.23 -4.96
C GLN A 69 27.98 28.72 -3.87
N LYS A 70 28.30 28.96 -2.60
CA LYS A 70 27.45 28.57 -1.47
C LYS A 70 26.08 29.26 -1.50
N LYS A 71 26.04 30.55 -1.90
CA LYS A 71 24.78 31.26 -2.14
C LYS A 71 23.95 30.56 -3.21
N GLN A 72 24.56 30.24 -4.35
CA GLN A 72 23.89 29.55 -5.45
C GLN A 72 23.35 28.17 -5.06
N GLU A 73 24.13 27.38 -4.29
CA GLU A 73 23.69 26.09 -3.76
C GLU A 73 22.49 26.20 -2.81
N LEU A 74 22.47 27.23 -1.95
CA LEU A 74 21.35 27.49 -1.05
C LEU A 74 20.11 27.93 -1.82
N GLU A 75 20.25 28.74 -2.87
CA GLU A 75 19.15 29.09 -3.76
C GLU A 75 18.58 27.87 -4.50
N ASP A 76 19.43 26.97 -5.00
CA ASP A 76 19.01 25.72 -5.62
C ASP A 76 18.27 24.82 -4.63
N THR A 77 18.77 24.75 -3.39
CA THR A 77 18.10 24.03 -2.31
C THR A 77 16.73 24.63 -2.01
N LEU A 78 16.62 25.97 -1.94
CA LEU A 78 15.34 26.66 -1.73
C LEU A 78 14.34 26.35 -2.86
N ARG A 79 14.80 26.38 -4.12
CA ARG A 79 13.97 26.00 -5.28
C ARG A 79 13.45 24.56 -5.15
N GLN A 80 14.28 23.63 -4.70
CA GLN A 80 13.88 22.23 -4.50
C GLN A 80 12.88 22.06 -3.36
N VAL A 81 13.10 22.72 -2.21
CA VAL A 81 12.18 22.67 -1.07
C VAL A 81 10.80 23.23 -1.45
N LEU A 82 10.76 24.37 -2.16
CA LEU A 82 9.50 24.98 -2.60
C LEU A 82 8.76 24.10 -3.61
N ARG A 83 9.47 23.51 -4.58
CA ARG A 83 8.88 22.54 -5.51
C ARG A 83 8.29 21.35 -4.76
N LYS A 84 9.01 20.80 -3.78
CA LYS A 84 8.53 19.65 -3.02
C LYS A 84 7.30 20.00 -2.19
N LYS A 85 7.25 21.17 -1.56
CA LYS A 85 6.03 21.65 -0.86
C LYS A 85 4.85 21.80 -1.82
N ALA A 86 5.07 22.37 -2.99
CA ALA A 86 4.03 22.49 -4.02
C ALA A 86 3.54 21.12 -4.53
N GLU A 87 4.45 20.16 -4.73
CA GLU A 87 4.09 18.77 -5.07
C GLU A 87 3.27 18.11 -3.96
N THR A 88 3.66 18.26 -2.70
CA THR A 88 2.89 17.69 -1.58
C THR A 88 1.50 18.32 -1.46
N GLU A 89 1.38 19.63 -1.69
CA GLU A 89 0.09 20.32 -1.71
C GLU A 89 -0.76 19.87 -2.90
N ALA A 90 -0.16 19.74 -4.09
CA ALA A 90 -0.84 19.21 -5.27
C ALA A 90 -1.23 17.74 -5.10
N GLU A 91 -0.44 16.93 -4.40
CA GLU A 91 -0.80 15.56 -4.01
C GLU A 91 -1.95 15.55 -3.00
N LEU A 92 -1.95 16.44 -2.02
CA LEU A 92 -3.07 16.55 -1.07
C LEU A 92 -4.33 17.02 -1.78
N LYS A 93 -4.22 18.01 -2.67
CA LYS A 93 -5.34 18.54 -3.46
C LYS A 93 -5.84 17.53 -4.49
N SER A 94 -4.95 16.77 -5.12
CA SER A 94 -5.33 15.69 -6.03
C SER A 94 -5.91 14.50 -5.27
N LYS A 95 -5.41 14.16 -4.08
CA LYS A 95 -6.07 13.20 -3.17
C LYS A 95 -7.45 13.69 -2.76
N GLN A 96 -7.59 14.98 -2.43
CA GLN A 96 -8.87 15.63 -2.12
C GLN A 96 -9.82 15.73 -3.33
N ALA A 97 -9.31 15.67 -4.56
CA ALA A 97 -10.11 15.71 -5.79
C ALA A 97 -10.41 14.30 -6.34
N SER A 98 -9.50 13.33 -6.13
CA SER A 98 -9.66 11.91 -6.49
C SER A 98 -10.51 11.17 -5.46
N LEU A 99 -10.45 11.61 -4.21
CA LEU A 99 -11.62 11.56 -3.34
C LEU A 99 -12.62 12.52 -3.99
N GLN A 100 -13.41 12.02 -4.95
CA GLN A 100 -14.74 12.58 -5.20
C GLN A 100 -15.32 13.00 -3.85
N PRO A 101 -15.97 14.17 -3.72
CA PRO A 101 -16.65 14.48 -2.48
C PRO A 101 -17.64 13.34 -2.26
N ILE A 102 -17.28 12.37 -1.40
CA ILE A 102 -18.27 11.71 -0.57
C ILE A 102 -18.87 12.94 0.09
N PRO A 103 -20.09 13.34 -0.30
CA PRO A 103 -20.62 14.58 0.17
C PRO A 103 -20.53 14.47 1.69
N ALA A 104 -19.97 15.49 2.32
CA ALA A 104 -19.92 15.60 3.77
C ALA A 104 -21.35 15.82 4.30
N THR A 105 -22.30 14.99 3.87
CA THR A 105 -23.75 15.00 4.07
C THR A 105 -24.26 13.56 4.27
N VAL A 106 -23.47 12.68 4.86
CA VAL A 106 -24.06 11.59 5.63
C VAL A 106 -23.51 11.71 7.05
N LYS A 107 -24.09 12.68 7.74
CA LYS A 107 -23.77 13.04 9.12
C LYS A 107 -24.79 12.28 9.97
N SER A 108 -24.38 11.17 10.57
CA SER A 108 -25.16 10.30 11.51
C SER A 108 -25.77 9.03 10.91
N LYS A 109 -25.78 7.96 11.73
CA LYS A 109 -26.39 6.65 11.42
C LYS A 109 -27.83 6.76 10.90
N LYS A 110 -28.59 7.72 11.41
CA LYS A 110 -30.00 7.95 11.06
C LYS A 110 -30.20 8.43 9.62
N GLU A 111 -29.27 9.23 9.11
CA GLU A 111 -29.33 9.75 7.74
C GLU A 111 -29.02 8.64 6.72
N LEU A 112 -28.08 7.75 7.06
CA LEU A 112 -27.76 6.56 6.28
C LEU A 112 -28.95 5.57 6.25
N GLU A 113 -29.61 5.35 7.38
CA GLU A 113 -30.83 4.53 7.46
C GLU A 113 -31.97 5.09 6.60
N ALA A 114 -32.18 6.41 6.59
CA ALA A 114 -33.18 7.06 5.76
C ALA A 114 -32.90 6.94 4.25
N LEU A 115 -31.63 7.01 3.83
CA LEU A 115 -31.24 6.78 2.44
C LEU A 115 -31.38 5.31 2.03
N ASN A 116 -30.97 4.39 2.91
CA ASN A 116 -31.12 2.96 2.67
C ASN A 116 -32.60 2.56 2.61
N ALA A 117 -33.48 3.11 3.46
CA ALA A 117 -34.92 2.87 3.40
C ALA A 117 -35.56 3.39 2.10
N LYS A 118 -35.06 4.51 1.54
CA LYS A 118 -35.50 5.02 0.22
C LYS A 118 -35.02 4.16 -0.94
N THR A 119 -33.82 3.60 -0.82
CA THR A 119 -33.16 2.79 -1.86
C THR A 119 -33.73 1.37 -1.89
N TYR A 120 -33.95 0.77 -0.71
CA TYR A 120 -34.41 -0.60 -0.53
C TYR A 120 -35.85 -0.59 0.02
N LYS A 121 -36.82 -0.47 -0.89
CA LYS A 121 -38.25 -0.33 -0.55
C LYS A 121 -38.89 -1.62 0.03
N ASN A 122 -38.28 -2.79 -0.18
CA ASN A 122 -38.76 -4.08 0.33
C ASN A 122 -37.57 -5.01 0.66
N PRO A 123 -36.91 -4.82 1.80
CA PRO A 123 -35.74 -5.63 2.15
C PRO A 123 -36.10 -7.10 2.31
N GLU A 124 -37.25 -7.43 2.91
CA GLU A 124 -37.72 -8.81 3.17
C GLU A 124 -37.97 -9.64 1.91
N LYS A 125 -38.16 -9.00 0.76
CA LYS A 125 -38.38 -9.68 -0.53
C LYS A 125 -37.08 -9.90 -1.30
N SER A 126 -35.96 -9.40 -0.81
CA SER A 126 -34.65 -9.62 -1.41
C SER A 126 -34.11 -10.99 -1.01
N GLU A 127 -33.57 -11.73 -1.97
CA GLU A 127 -32.88 -13.01 -1.76
C GLU A 127 -31.71 -12.92 -0.76
N HIS A 128 -31.18 -11.70 -0.57
CA HIS A 128 -30.02 -11.43 0.28
C HIS A 128 -30.40 -10.91 1.67
N TYR A 129 -31.69 -10.90 2.03
CA TYR A 129 -32.17 -10.42 3.31
C TYR A 129 -31.75 -11.32 4.46
N HIS A 130 -31.13 -10.74 5.48
CA HIS A 130 -30.92 -11.39 6.75
C HIS A 130 -31.16 -10.39 7.88
N PRO A 131 -32.04 -10.65 8.86
CA PRO A 131 -32.48 -9.66 9.84
C PRO A 131 -31.33 -9.05 10.65
N ILE A 132 -30.29 -9.84 10.95
CA ILE A 132 -29.11 -9.40 11.71
C ILE A 132 -27.94 -8.93 10.80
N PHE A 133 -27.63 -9.68 9.73
CA PHE A 133 -26.41 -9.45 8.93
C PHE A 133 -26.63 -8.58 7.68
N ASN A 134 -27.84 -8.52 7.13
CA ASN A 134 -28.19 -7.69 5.97
C ASN A 134 -29.66 -7.22 6.03
N PRO A 135 -29.99 -6.28 6.92
CA PRO A 135 -31.36 -5.84 7.14
C PRO A 135 -31.95 -5.07 5.96
N PHE A 136 -31.12 -4.66 4.99
CA PHE A 136 -31.54 -3.93 3.81
C PHE A 136 -31.69 -4.83 2.58
N GLY A 137 -31.30 -6.12 2.68
CA GLY A 137 -31.32 -7.04 1.54
C GLY A 137 -30.49 -6.55 0.37
N ALA A 138 -29.44 -5.74 0.63
CA ALA A 138 -28.59 -5.19 -0.41
C ALA A 138 -27.85 -6.35 -1.11
N ALA A 139 -28.07 -6.50 -2.41
CA ALA A 139 -27.32 -7.45 -3.21
C ALA A 139 -25.84 -7.03 -3.21
N PRO A 140 -24.90 -7.98 -3.12
CA PRO A 140 -23.51 -7.63 -3.23
C PRO A 140 -23.25 -7.04 -4.63
N PRO A 141 -22.33 -6.06 -4.77
CA PRO A 141 -22.04 -5.43 -6.05
C PRO A 141 -21.72 -6.50 -7.10
N PRO A 142 -22.22 -6.38 -8.34
CA PRO A 142 -22.00 -7.39 -9.38
C PRO A 142 -20.49 -7.64 -9.55
N GLY A 143 -20.06 -8.87 -9.24
CA GLY A 143 -18.65 -9.29 -9.20
C GLY A 143 -18.09 -9.64 -7.81
N HIS A 144 -18.81 -9.32 -6.73
CA HIS A 144 -18.49 -9.77 -5.37
C HIS A 144 -19.47 -10.88 -4.95
N ALA A 145 -19.09 -12.14 -5.12
CA ALA A 145 -19.84 -13.24 -4.53
C ALA A 145 -19.76 -13.16 -2.98
N PRO A 146 -20.81 -13.56 -2.24
CA PRO A 146 -20.69 -13.77 -0.80
C PRO A 146 -19.61 -14.83 -0.52
N PRO A 147 -18.83 -14.71 0.58
CA PRO A 147 -17.76 -15.66 0.92
C PRO A 147 -18.25 -17.07 1.34
N SER A 148 -19.43 -17.51 0.89
CA SER A 148 -20.02 -18.81 1.27
C SER A 148 -20.42 -19.68 0.07
N ALA A 149 -20.02 -19.33 -1.16
CA ALA A 149 -20.28 -20.13 -2.35
C ALA A 149 -19.07 -20.20 -3.29
N ALA A 150 -17.89 -20.48 -2.74
CA ALA A 150 -16.74 -20.95 -3.51
C ALA A 150 -15.85 -21.77 -2.57
N GLY A 151 -15.82 -23.08 -2.78
CA GLY A 151 -14.83 -23.94 -2.15
C GLY A 151 -13.41 -23.47 -2.50
N GLY A 152 -12.55 -23.43 -1.48
CA GLY A 152 -11.13 -23.14 -1.62
C GLY A 152 -10.64 -22.08 -0.63
N PHE A 153 -10.57 -22.44 0.65
CA PHE A 153 -9.66 -21.75 1.59
C PHE A 153 -8.23 -22.16 1.27
N PRO A 154 -7.31 -21.26 0.87
CA PRO A 154 -5.90 -21.56 0.90
C PRO A 154 -5.36 -21.29 2.31
N GLY A 155 -5.09 -22.35 3.06
CA GLY A 155 -4.20 -22.29 4.22
C GLY A 155 -4.86 -22.07 5.57
N ALA A 156 -5.46 -23.14 6.11
CA ALA A 156 -5.47 -23.38 7.55
C ALA A 156 -5.10 -24.84 7.78
N HIS A 157 -3.91 -25.05 8.34
CA HIS A 157 -3.43 -26.33 8.85
C HIS A 157 -4.50 -27.01 9.74
N LEU A 158 -5.11 -28.10 9.27
CA LEU A 158 -5.85 -29.00 10.14
C LEU A 158 -4.86 -29.95 10.82
N ASN A 159 -4.40 -29.56 12.01
CA ASN A 159 -3.97 -30.52 13.02
C ASN A 159 -5.04 -30.54 14.11
N LEU A 160 -6.03 -31.41 13.96
CA LEU A 160 -6.85 -31.87 15.08
C LEU A 160 -7.09 -33.37 14.94
N ARG A 161 -6.01 -34.13 15.18
CA ARG A 161 -6.11 -35.48 15.74
C ARG A 161 -6.58 -35.31 17.19
N ASN A 162 -7.79 -35.77 17.53
CA ASN A 162 -7.93 -36.91 18.43
C ASN A 162 -9.39 -37.27 18.75
N ASP A 163 -9.58 -38.59 18.79
CA ASP A 163 -10.42 -39.35 19.72
C ASP A 163 -11.92 -39.12 19.69
N LYS A 164 -12.60 -39.84 18.78
CA LYS A 164 -13.88 -40.47 19.13
C LYS A 164 -13.71 -41.97 19.19
N LEU A 165 -13.58 -42.45 20.42
CA LEU A 165 -13.87 -43.82 20.84
C LEU A 165 -15.27 -44.22 20.37
N GLY A 166 -15.40 -45.40 19.79
CA GLY A 166 -16.68 -46.07 19.59
C GLY A 166 -17.07 -46.27 18.14
N GLN A 167 -16.39 -47.20 17.46
CA GLN A 167 -17.08 -48.02 16.47
C GLN A 167 -16.56 -49.46 16.52
N VAL A 168 -17.27 -50.26 17.31
CA VAL A 168 -17.26 -51.71 17.24
C VAL A 168 -17.86 -52.12 15.90
N HIS A 169 -17.12 -52.86 15.09
CA HIS A 169 -17.73 -53.74 14.08
C HIS A 169 -17.05 -55.11 14.12
N LEU A 170 -17.93 -56.11 14.21
CA LEU A 170 -17.69 -57.51 14.52
C LEU A 170 -16.90 -58.26 13.43
N ALA A 171 -16.02 -59.13 13.94
CA ALA A 171 -15.75 -60.52 13.54
C ALA A 171 -15.49 -60.87 12.07
N LEU A 172 -14.29 -61.39 11.80
CA LEU A 172 -14.12 -62.64 11.05
C LEU A 172 -12.94 -63.47 11.63
N PRO A 173 -13.00 -64.81 11.59
CA PRO A 173 -12.16 -65.70 12.39
C PRO A 173 -10.84 -66.00 11.69
N PHE A 174 -9.71 -65.86 12.40
CA PHE A 174 -8.44 -66.43 11.96
C PHE A 174 -8.02 -67.52 12.93
N THR A 175 -7.94 -68.71 12.35
CA THR A 175 -7.67 -70.00 12.99
C THR A 175 -6.32 -70.00 13.70
N SER A 176 -6.37 -70.48 14.95
CA SER A 176 -5.23 -70.89 15.74
C SER A 176 -4.51 -72.07 15.08
N GLN A 177 -3.18 -71.99 14.97
CA GLN A 177 -2.36 -73.20 15.01
C GLN A 177 -1.00 -72.89 15.66
N CYS A 178 -0.82 -73.51 16.82
CA CYS A 178 0.42 -73.59 17.58
C CYS A 178 1.43 -74.51 16.87
N LEU A 179 2.71 -74.12 16.94
CA LEU A 179 3.82 -74.98 17.37
C LEU A 179 5.05 -74.11 17.65
#